data_AF-K1UKJ2-F1
#
_entry.id   AF-K1UKJ2-F1
#
_cell.length_a   1.000
_cell.length_b   1.000
_cell.length_c   1.000
_cell.angle_alpha   90.00
_cell.angle_beta   90.00
_cell.angle_gamma   90.00
#
_symmetry.space_group_name_H-M   'P 1'
#
loop_
_entity.id
_entity.type
_entity.pdbx_description
1 polymer ?
#
loop_
_entity_poly.entity_id
_entity_poly.type
_entity_poly.pdbx_seq_one_letter_code
_entity_poly.pdbx_strand_id
1 'polypeptide(L)'
;MNRQITGRIATYHFSPIALSKKNLLTEGVQEDKITVTGNTVIDALHIVVDKIKTDGALQQELAGVLEKAGYDTSRLADGKKLVLITGHRRENFGDGFISMCTAIKDLTAKYPYVDFVYPMHLNPNVRKPIHEVFGENLNSLGNMFFIEPLEYLSFVFLMEKVTLVLTDSGGIQEEAPGLGKPVLVMRDTTERPEALDAGR
;
A
#
# COMPACT_ATOMS: atom_id res chain seq x y z
N MET A 1 -1.43 20.56 8.78
CA MET A 1 -1.94 21.95 8.59
C MET A 1 -3.27 21.97 7.85
N ASN A 2 -3.38 21.41 6.64
CA ASN A 2 -4.60 21.47 5.83
C ASN A 2 -5.86 20.89 6.51
N ARG A 3 -5.76 19.71 7.14
CA ARG A 3 -6.89 19.06 7.84
C ARG A 3 -7.50 19.93 8.95
N GLN A 4 -6.68 20.60 9.75
CA GLN A 4 -7.19 21.39 10.87
C GLN A 4 -7.95 22.62 10.41
N ILE A 5 -7.52 23.25 9.31
CA ILE A 5 -8.28 24.37 8.72
C ILE A 5 -9.63 23.88 8.20
N THR A 6 -9.64 22.79 7.41
CA THR A 6 -10.89 22.19 6.91
C THR A 6 -11.82 21.78 8.05
N GLY A 7 -11.30 21.20 9.12
CA GLY A 7 -12.09 20.82 10.29
C GLY A 7 -12.77 22.01 10.97
N ARG A 8 -12.16 23.20 10.98
CA ARG A 8 -12.77 24.38 11.62
C ARG A 8 -13.91 25.01 10.83
N ILE A 9 -13.96 24.78 9.52
CA ILE A 9 -14.98 25.34 8.63
C ILE A 9 -16.06 24.33 8.22
N ALA A 10 -15.89 23.05 8.55
CA ALA A 10 -16.85 22.01 8.24
C ALA A 10 -18.08 22.08 9.16
N THR A 11 -19.27 21.89 8.58
CA THR A 11 -20.51 21.72 9.34
C THR A 11 -20.68 20.29 9.84
N TYR A 12 -20.25 19.31 9.04
CA TYR A 12 -20.37 17.88 9.33
C TYR A 12 -19.02 17.21 9.25
N HIS A 13 -18.78 16.28 10.17
CA HIS A 13 -17.56 15.49 10.26
C HIS A 13 -17.87 14.00 10.21
N PHE A 14 -17.54 13.37 9.09
CA PHE A 14 -17.60 11.92 8.92
C PHE A 14 -16.26 11.32 9.32
N SER A 15 -16.18 10.83 10.56
CA SER A 15 -14.96 10.27 11.13
C SER A 15 -14.85 8.79 10.78
N PRO A 16 -13.67 8.31 10.34
CA PRO A 16 -13.53 6.90 9.96
C PRO A 16 -13.62 5.96 11.17
N ILE A 17 -13.16 6.40 12.34
CA ILE A 17 -13.13 5.59 13.56
C ILE A 17 -13.40 6.43 14.81
N ALA A 18 -13.67 5.76 15.93
CA ALA A 18 -13.93 6.39 17.22
C ALA A 18 -12.77 7.29 17.71
N LEU A 19 -11.52 6.89 17.46
CA LEU A 19 -10.35 7.70 17.80
C LEU A 19 -10.35 9.03 17.04
N SER A 20 -10.73 9.02 15.76
CA SER A 20 -10.84 10.25 14.96
C SER A 20 -11.94 11.18 15.50
N LYS A 21 -13.07 10.62 15.94
CA LYS A 21 -14.10 11.38 16.66
C LYS A 21 -13.55 11.99 17.95
N LYS A 22 -12.81 11.23 18.76
CA LYS A 22 -12.19 11.73 20.00
C LYS A 22 -11.22 12.88 19.74
N ASN A 23 -10.46 12.81 18.66
CA ASN A 23 -9.54 13.88 18.27
C ASN A 23 -10.32 15.17 17.94
N LEU A 24 -11.41 15.09 17.18
CA LEU A 24 -12.26 16.25 16.87
C LEU A 24 -12.94 16.83 18.12
N LEU A 25 -13.39 15.98 19.04
CA LEU A 25 -13.94 16.43 20.33
C LEU A 25 -12.88 17.19 21.15
N THR A 26 -11.64 16.69 21.18
CA THR A 26 -10.51 17.36 21.86
C THR A 26 -10.18 18.71 21.22
N GLU A 27 -10.40 18.84 19.92
CA GLU A 27 -10.26 20.11 19.19
C GLU A 27 -11.45 21.06 19.40
N GLY A 28 -12.53 20.65 20.06
CA GLY A 28 -13.70 21.48 20.37
C GLY A 28 -14.82 21.45 19.32
N VAL A 29 -14.83 20.44 18.43
CA VAL A 29 -15.96 20.20 17.51
C VAL A 29 -17.14 19.65 18.32
N GLN A 30 -18.35 20.18 18.06
CA GLN A 30 -19.57 19.73 18.76
C GLN A 30 -19.91 18.28 18.39
N GLU A 31 -20.32 17.48 19.38
CA GLU A 31 -20.53 16.05 19.18
C GLU A 31 -21.62 15.71 18.17
N ASP A 32 -22.70 16.50 18.13
CA ASP A 32 -23.82 16.36 17.20
C ASP A 32 -23.43 16.60 15.73
N LYS A 33 -22.26 17.17 15.48
CA LYS A 33 -21.67 17.37 14.15
C LYS A 33 -20.72 16.25 13.73
N ILE A 34 -20.47 15.26 14.59
CA ILE A 34 -19.52 14.18 14.34
C ILE A 34 -20.23 12.84 14.25
N THR A 35 -20.19 12.23 13.07
CA THR A 35 -20.70 10.87 12.84
C THR A 35 -19.53 9.95 12.55
N VAL A 36 -19.44 8.81 13.23
CA VAL A 36 -18.47 7.76 12.89
C VAL A 36 -19.07 6.90 11.79
N THR A 37 -18.45 6.90 10.60
CA THR A 37 -19.01 6.28 9.39
C THR A 37 -18.19 5.09 8.88
N GLY A 38 -16.95 4.92 9.32
CA GLY A 38 -15.97 4.15 8.55
C GLY A 38 -15.31 5.01 7.47
N ASN A 39 -14.27 4.48 6.83
CA ASN A 39 -13.62 5.13 5.70
C ASN A 39 -14.18 4.61 4.38
N THR A 40 -14.67 5.52 3.53
CA THR A 40 -15.27 5.22 2.21
C THR A 40 -14.31 4.53 1.24
N VAL A 41 -13.00 4.55 1.52
CA VAL A 41 -12.00 3.82 0.73
C VAL A 41 -12.26 2.31 0.75
N ILE A 42 -12.81 1.77 1.86
CA ILE A 42 -13.13 0.34 1.98
C ILE A 42 -14.33 -0.02 1.11
N ASP A 43 -15.33 0.84 1.01
CA ASP A 43 -16.46 0.68 0.10
C ASP A 43 -15.99 0.64 -1.35
N ALA A 44 -15.16 1.61 -1.75
CA ALA A 44 -14.61 1.68 -3.11
C ALA A 44 -13.78 0.43 -3.45
N LEU A 45 -12.98 -0.03 -2.50
CA LEU A 45 -12.16 -1.23 -2.62
C LEU A 45 -13.00 -2.49 -2.86
N HIS A 46 -14.06 -2.71 -2.07
CA HIS A 46 -14.94 -3.87 -2.25
C HIS A 46 -15.68 -3.84 -3.60
N ILE A 47 -16.17 -2.66 -4.01
CA ILE A 47 -16.81 -2.49 -5.34
C ILE A 47 -15.84 -2.88 -6.46
N VAL A 48 -14.57 -2.44 -6.37
CA VAL A 48 -13.56 -2.77 -7.37
C VAL A 48 -13.22 -4.26 -7.35
N VAL A 49 -13.04 -4.86 -6.18
CA VAL A 49 -12.75 -6.29 -6.05
C VAL A 49 -13.88 -7.15 -6.60
N ASP A 50 -15.13 -6.81 -6.29
CA ASP A 50 -16.29 -7.55 -6.79
C ASP A 50 -16.39 -7.45 -8.31
N LYS A 51 -16.16 -6.26 -8.87
CA LYS A 51 -16.11 -6.05 -10.32
C LYS A 51 -15.03 -6.91 -10.96
N ILE A 52 -13.82 -6.92 -10.41
CA ILE A 52 -12.71 -7.75 -10.91
C ILE A 52 -13.06 -9.23 -10.83
N LYS A 53 -13.62 -9.71 -9.72
CA LYS A 53 -13.95 -11.13 -9.51
C LYS A 53 -15.05 -11.64 -10.44
N THR A 54 -16.00 -10.77 -10.80
CA THR A 54 -17.16 -11.14 -11.64
C THR A 54 -16.94 -10.94 -13.14
N ASP A 55 -15.87 -10.25 -13.54
CA ASP A 55 -15.54 -9.98 -14.94
C ASP A 55 -14.23 -10.66 -15.35
N GLY A 56 -14.35 -11.82 -16.00
CA GLY A 56 -13.20 -12.60 -16.48
C GLY A 56 -12.39 -11.91 -17.59
N ALA A 57 -13.02 -11.07 -18.41
CA ALA A 57 -12.32 -10.32 -19.45
C ALA A 57 -11.45 -9.22 -18.82
N LEU A 58 -11.97 -8.53 -17.81
CA LEU A 58 -11.22 -7.56 -17.03
C LEU A 58 -10.02 -8.21 -16.32
N GLN A 59 -10.17 -9.42 -15.76
CA GLN A 59 -9.03 -10.11 -15.15
C GLN A 59 -7.90 -10.40 -16.14
N GLN A 60 -8.24 -10.82 -17.36
CA GLN A 60 -7.25 -11.05 -18.41
C GLN A 60 -6.57 -9.75 -18.85
N GLU A 61 -7.33 -8.67 -18.98
CA GLU A 61 -6.79 -7.34 -19.28
C GLU A 61 -5.80 -6.89 -18.20
N LEU A 62 -6.19 -6.95 -16.92
CA LEU A 62 -5.36 -6.52 -15.80
C LEU A 62 -4.11 -7.40 -15.65
N ALA A 63 -4.19 -8.70 -15.93
CA ALA A 63 -3.03 -9.58 -15.99
C ALA A 63 -2.04 -9.13 -17.07
N GLY A 64 -2.54 -8.78 -18.27
CA GLY A 64 -1.71 -8.23 -19.35
C GLY A 64 -1.12 -6.86 -19.03
N VAL A 65 -1.81 -6.01 -18.24
CA VAL A 65 -1.27 -4.74 -17.75
C VAL A 65 -0.10 -4.99 -16.79
N LEU A 66 -0.23 -5.93 -15.86
CA LEU A 66 0.85 -6.28 -14.93
C LEU A 66 2.06 -6.88 -15.65
N GLU A 67 1.83 -7.76 -16.63
CA GLU A 67 2.91 -8.34 -17.45
C GLU A 67 3.69 -7.24 -18.17
N LYS A 68 3.00 -6.28 -18.80
CA LYS A 68 3.62 -5.11 -19.44
C LYS A 68 4.35 -4.20 -18.47
N ALA A 69 3.86 -4.07 -17.24
CA ALA A 69 4.53 -3.29 -16.20
C ALA A 69 5.81 -3.98 -15.68
N GLY A 70 5.96 -5.29 -15.90
CA GLY A 70 7.15 -6.07 -15.57
C GLY A 70 6.90 -7.21 -14.59
N TYR A 71 5.65 -7.60 -14.31
CA TYR A 71 5.33 -8.74 -13.44
C TYR A 71 4.28 -9.67 -14.04
N ASP A 72 4.69 -10.90 -14.35
CA ASP A 72 3.80 -11.97 -14.78
C ASP A 72 3.15 -12.67 -13.57
N THR A 73 1.83 -12.51 -13.43
CA THR A 73 1.07 -13.13 -12.34
C THR A 73 0.94 -14.65 -12.43
N SER A 74 1.25 -15.26 -13.58
CA SER A 74 1.27 -16.73 -13.73
C SER A 74 2.29 -17.40 -12.81
N ARG A 75 3.31 -16.65 -12.40
CA ARG A 75 4.35 -17.07 -11.43
C ARG A 75 3.79 -17.46 -10.06
N LEU A 76 2.58 -17.01 -9.75
CA LEU A 76 1.87 -17.34 -8.52
C LEU A 76 1.16 -18.70 -8.56
N ALA A 77 1.26 -19.40 -9.69
CA ALA A 77 0.89 -20.80 -9.76
C ALA A 77 1.62 -21.63 -8.68
N ASP A 78 1.04 -22.77 -8.33
CA ASP A 78 1.59 -23.73 -7.37
C ASP A 78 1.84 -23.16 -5.95
N GLY A 79 1.13 -22.09 -5.59
CA GLY A 79 1.15 -21.52 -4.25
C GLY A 79 2.38 -20.66 -3.95
N LYS A 80 3.08 -20.17 -4.99
CA LYS A 80 4.17 -19.21 -4.80
C LYS A 80 3.65 -17.94 -4.12
N LYS A 81 4.40 -17.46 -3.13
CA LYS A 81 4.01 -16.29 -2.32
C LYS A 81 4.46 -14.99 -2.98
N LEU A 82 3.69 -13.94 -2.73
CA LEU A 82 3.95 -12.59 -3.22
C LEU A 82 3.99 -11.59 -2.07
N VAL A 83 5.02 -10.76 -2.04
CA VAL A 83 5.12 -9.58 -1.18
C VAL A 83 4.99 -8.34 -2.06
N LEU A 84 3.99 -7.51 -1.76
CA LEU A 84 3.84 -6.19 -2.39
C LEU A 84 4.55 -5.14 -1.54
N ILE A 85 5.34 -4.31 -2.18
CA ILE A 85 6.10 -3.24 -1.54
C ILE A 85 5.61 -1.91 -2.07
N THR A 86 5.27 -0.98 -1.17
CA THR A 86 5.04 0.41 -1.54
C THR A 86 5.81 1.32 -0.59
N GLY A 87 6.74 2.11 -1.12
CA GLY A 87 7.56 3.04 -0.35
C GLY A 87 7.72 4.35 -1.12
N HIS A 88 7.41 5.49 -0.52
CA HIS A 88 7.60 6.81 -1.16
C HIS A 88 7.52 8.01 -0.21
N ARG A 89 7.33 7.77 1.09
CA ARG A 89 7.16 8.84 2.07
C ARG A 89 8.43 9.65 2.25
N ARG A 90 8.27 10.97 2.38
CA ARG A 90 9.40 11.92 2.44
C ARG A 90 10.22 11.76 3.71
N GLU A 91 9.56 11.41 4.81
CA GLU A 91 10.18 11.13 6.10
C GLU A 91 11.17 9.97 6.06
N ASN A 92 11.03 9.07 5.08
CA ASN A 92 11.95 7.95 4.90
C ASN A 92 13.17 8.31 4.04
N PHE A 93 13.20 9.46 3.35
CA PHE A 93 14.27 9.79 2.41
C PHE A 93 15.64 9.90 3.07
N GLY A 94 16.69 9.58 2.31
CA GLY A 94 18.06 9.50 2.80
C GLY A 94 18.38 8.10 3.34
N ASP A 95 19.14 8.04 4.44
CA ASP A 95 19.69 6.79 4.99
C ASP A 95 18.61 5.77 5.39
N GLY A 96 17.44 6.24 5.83
CA GLY A 96 16.29 5.38 6.16
C GLY A 96 15.82 4.58 4.94
N PHE A 97 15.74 5.23 3.78
CA PHE A 97 15.30 4.58 2.54
C PHE A 97 16.33 3.58 2.02
N ILE A 98 17.63 3.91 2.13
CA ILE A 98 18.72 2.99 1.78
C ILE A 98 18.68 1.76 2.69
N SER A 99 18.48 1.95 3.99
CA SER A 99 18.34 0.87 4.96
C SER A 99 17.15 -0.04 4.63
N MET A 100 16.01 0.56 4.28
CA MET A 100 14.82 -0.18 3.83
C MET A 100 15.08 -0.97 2.54
N CYS A 101 15.70 -0.37 1.53
CA CYS A 101 16.07 -1.06 0.29
C CYS A 101 17.03 -2.22 0.55
N THR A 102 18.00 -2.03 1.45
CA THR A 102 18.97 -3.06 1.85
C THR A 102 18.27 -4.22 2.56
N ALA A 103 17.36 -3.93 3.49
CA ALA A 103 16.56 -4.95 4.16
C ALA A 103 15.69 -5.75 3.17
N ILE A 104 15.08 -5.08 2.18
CA ILE A 104 14.34 -5.76 1.11
C ILE A 104 15.26 -6.68 0.31
N LYS A 105 16.47 -6.22 -0.04
CA LYS A 105 17.47 -7.04 -0.75
C LYS A 105 17.89 -8.27 0.06
N ASP A 106 18.06 -8.13 1.36
CA ASP A 106 18.36 -9.26 2.25
C ASP A 106 17.19 -10.26 2.32
N LEU A 107 15.95 -9.75 2.34
CA LEU A 107 14.75 -10.59 2.31
C LEU A 107 14.62 -11.37 0.99
N THR A 108 14.94 -10.76 -0.16
CA THR A 108 14.86 -11.46 -1.46
C THR A 108 15.86 -12.61 -1.52
N ALA A 109 17.08 -12.42 -0.98
CA ALA A 109 18.09 -13.46 -0.86
C ALA A 109 17.69 -14.56 0.14
N LYS A 110 17.08 -14.19 1.27
CA LYS A 110 16.63 -15.12 2.32
C LYS A 110 15.44 -15.98 1.88
N TYR A 111 14.57 -15.46 1.04
CA TYR A 111 13.33 -16.11 0.61
C TYR A 111 13.24 -16.25 -0.93
N PRO A 112 14.08 -17.11 -1.57
CA PRO A 112 14.18 -17.20 -3.03
C PRO A 112 12.90 -17.68 -3.72
N TYR A 113 12.00 -18.35 -2.99
CA TYR A 113 10.70 -18.83 -3.51
C TYR A 113 9.55 -17.83 -3.32
N VAL A 114 9.84 -16.64 -2.80
CA VAL A 114 8.86 -15.56 -2.64
C VAL A 114 9.16 -14.49 -3.68
N ASP A 115 8.17 -14.08 -4.46
CA ASP A 115 8.31 -12.91 -5.33
C ASP A 115 8.07 -11.63 -4.51
N PHE A 116 8.86 -10.60 -4.79
CA PHE A 116 8.75 -9.27 -4.22
C PHE A 116 8.48 -8.30 -5.36
N VAL A 117 7.35 -7.61 -5.33
CA VAL A 117 6.96 -6.65 -6.38
C VAL A 117 6.88 -5.26 -5.79
N TYR A 118 7.58 -4.33 -6.42
CA TYR A 118 7.61 -2.93 -6.02
C TYR A 118 7.26 -2.03 -7.22
N PRO A 119 6.01 -1.53 -7.31
CA PRO A 119 5.64 -0.46 -8.23
C PRO A 119 6.39 0.84 -7.85
N MET A 120 7.42 1.18 -8.63
CA MET A 120 8.36 2.24 -8.30
C MET A 120 7.79 3.62 -8.56
N HIS A 121 7.56 4.40 -7.50
CA HIS A 121 7.19 5.80 -7.62
C HIS A 121 8.18 6.56 -8.53
N LEU A 122 7.67 7.47 -9.35
CA LEU A 122 8.46 8.29 -10.30
C LEU A 122 9.42 9.29 -9.63
N ASN A 123 9.46 9.35 -8.29
CA ASN A 123 10.21 10.38 -7.58
C ASN A 123 11.70 9.99 -7.62
N PRO A 124 12.60 10.87 -8.09
CA PRO A 124 14.03 10.58 -8.10
C PRO A 124 14.59 10.24 -6.72
N ASN A 125 14.02 10.80 -5.64
CA ASN A 125 14.41 10.49 -4.26
C ASN A 125 14.04 9.08 -3.81
N VAL A 126 13.20 8.37 -4.58
CA VAL A 126 12.88 6.95 -4.40
C VAL A 126 13.73 6.08 -5.33
N ARG A 127 13.80 6.45 -6.62
CA ARG A 127 14.53 5.64 -7.62
C ARG A 127 16.04 5.61 -7.40
N LYS A 128 16.66 6.73 -6.99
CA LYS A 128 18.11 6.80 -6.77
C LYS A 128 18.60 5.81 -5.69
N PRO A 129 18.03 5.78 -4.48
CA PRO A 129 18.37 4.75 -3.48
C PRO A 129 18.18 3.31 -3.96
N ILE A 130 17.12 3.04 -4.74
CA ILE A 130 16.89 1.72 -5.31
C ILE A 130 18.06 1.33 -6.22
N HIS A 131 18.46 2.21 -7.13
CA HIS A 131 19.60 1.97 -8.02
C HIS A 131 20.94 1.88 -7.27
N GLU A 132 21.11 2.63 -6.19
CA GLU A 132 22.30 2.53 -5.33
C GLU A 132 22.44 1.13 -4.70
N VAL A 133 21.33 0.55 -4.23
CA VAL A 133 21.32 -0.75 -3.54
C VAL A 133 21.24 -1.94 -4.50
N PHE A 134 20.42 -1.84 -5.55
CA PHE A 134 20.14 -2.94 -6.49
C PHE A 134 20.92 -2.85 -7.81
N GLY A 135 21.58 -1.72 -8.07
CA GLY A 135 22.29 -1.43 -9.31
C GLY A 135 21.39 -0.82 -10.40
N GLU A 136 21.99 -0.46 -11.52
CA GLU A 136 21.28 0.16 -12.65
C GLU A 136 20.37 -0.83 -13.40
N ASN A 137 20.78 -2.10 -13.49
CA ASN A 137 19.99 -3.13 -14.17
C ASN A 137 19.00 -3.80 -13.21
N LEU A 138 17.77 -3.30 -13.17
CA LEU A 138 16.68 -3.83 -12.34
C LEU A 138 15.92 -5.00 -12.99
N ASN A 139 16.24 -5.39 -14.22
CA ASN A 139 15.48 -6.38 -14.99
C ASN A 139 15.88 -7.84 -14.72
N SER A 140 16.88 -8.10 -13.86
CA SER A 140 17.44 -9.44 -13.66
C SER A 140 17.77 -9.73 -12.20
N LEU A 141 16.81 -9.47 -11.31
CA LEU A 141 16.96 -9.63 -9.87
C LEU A 141 16.31 -10.91 -9.31
N GLY A 142 16.03 -11.90 -10.18
CA GLY A 142 15.51 -13.22 -9.81
C GLY A 142 14.06 -13.21 -9.33
N ASN A 143 13.86 -12.90 -8.06
CA ASN A 143 12.56 -12.84 -7.39
C ASN A 143 12.17 -11.41 -6.94
N MET A 144 12.97 -10.39 -7.27
CA MET A 144 12.63 -8.99 -7.06
C MET A 144 12.20 -8.34 -8.38
N PHE A 145 11.05 -7.68 -8.37
CA PHE A 145 10.43 -7.05 -9.54
C PHE A 145 10.16 -5.58 -9.23
N PHE A 146 10.99 -4.71 -9.80
CA PHE A 146 10.69 -3.28 -9.85
C PHE A 146 9.86 -3.01 -11.10
N ILE A 147 8.59 -2.65 -10.92
CA ILE A 147 7.66 -2.38 -12.02
C ILE A 147 7.30 -0.91 -12.08
N GLU A 148 6.79 -0.46 -13.22
CA GLU A 148 6.25 0.91 -13.32
C GLU A 148 4.99 1.07 -12.44
N PRO A 149 4.69 2.29 -11.96
CA PRO A 149 3.50 2.58 -11.18
C PRO A 149 2.23 2.05 -11.82
N LEU A 150 1.35 1.50 -11.00
CA LEU A 150 0.08 0.93 -11.45
C LEU A 150 -1.05 1.92 -11.20
N GLU A 151 -1.99 1.95 -12.14
CA GLU A 151 -3.30 2.54 -11.93
C GLU A 151 -4.12 1.71 -10.92
N TYR A 152 -5.14 2.34 -10.33
CA TYR A 152 -5.84 1.79 -9.17
C TYR A 152 -6.40 0.37 -9.37
N LEU A 153 -7.06 0.09 -10.50
CA LEU A 153 -7.63 -1.25 -10.76
C LEU A 153 -6.55 -2.33 -10.81
N SER A 154 -5.46 -2.08 -11.53
CA SER A 154 -4.33 -3.03 -11.63
C SER A 154 -3.61 -3.19 -10.29
N PHE A 155 -3.53 -2.12 -9.51
CA PHE A 155 -2.97 -2.15 -8.17
C PHE A 155 -3.81 -3.01 -7.21
N VAL A 156 -5.14 -2.83 -7.19
CA VAL A 156 -6.05 -3.66 -6.38
C VAL A 156 -6.02 -5.12 -6.85
N PHE A 157 -5.98 -5.38 -8.16
CA PHE A 157 -5.84 -6.73 -8.70
C PHE A 157 -4.55 -7.43 -8.27
N LEU A 158 -3.43 -6.70 -8.23
CA LEU A 158 -2.17 -7.19 -7.69
C LEU A 158 -2.29 -7.45 -6.18
N MET A 159 -2.84 -6.48 -5.43
CA MET A 159 -3.00 -6.54 -3.97
C MET A 159 -3.86 -7.73 -3.52
N GLU A 160 -4.93 -8.08 -4.25
CA GLU A 160 -5.74 -9.28 -3.97
C GLU A 160 -4.93 -10.58 -4.00
N LYS A 161 -3.80 -10.62 -4.73
CA LYS A 161 -2.95 -11.81 -4.89
C LYS A 161 -1.81 -11.89 -3.86
N VAL A 162 -1.58 -10.85 -3.07
CA VAL A 162 -0.44 -10.78 -2.16
C VAL A 162 -0.64 -11.67 -0.94
N THR A 163 0.48 -12.13 -0.39
CA THR A 163 0.56 -12.81 0.90
C THR A 163 0.84 -11.82 2.04
N LEU A 164 1.60 -10.76 1.76
CA LEU A 164 2.00 -9.73 2.72
C LEU A 164 2.23 -8.41 1.99
N VAL A 165 1.94 -7.29 2.65
CA VAL A 165 2.27 -5.95 2.15
C VAL A 165 3.30 -5.29 3.06
N LEU A 166 4.37 -4.76 2.47
CA LEU A 166 5.33 -3.86 3.14
C LEU A 166 5.04 -2.43 2.68
N THR A 167 4.64 -1.53 3.59
CA THR A 167 4.16 -0.21 3.16
C THR A 167 4.51 0.95 4.10
N ASP A 168 4.77 2.13 3.54
CA ASP A 168 4.73 3.42 4.24
C ASP A 168 3.49 4.28 3.85
N SER A 169 2.63 3.75 2.99
CA SER A 169 1.43 4.44 2.50
C SER A 169 0.30 4.35 3.52
N GLY A 170 -0.30 5.50 3.84
CA GLY A 170 -1.43 5.54 4.78
C GLY A 170 -2.71 4.93 4.18
N GLY A 171 -2.94 5.08 2.88
CA GLY A 171 -4.11 4.48 2.22
C GLY A 171 -4.02 2.96 2.17
N ILE A 172 -2.84 2.41 1.86
CA ILE A 172 -2.62 0.96 1.79
C ILE A 172 -2.73 0.31 3.17
N GLN A 173 -2.38 1.02 4.25
CA GLN A 173 -2.63 0.56 5.63
C GLN A 173 -4.11 0.38 5.95
N GLU A 174 -5.03 1.02 5.20
CA GLU A 174 -6.47 0.81 5.35
C GLU A 174 -6.99 -0.24 4.36
N GLU A 175 -6.57 -0.16 3.10
CA GLU A 175 -7.08 -1.03 2.03
C GLU A 175 -6.61 -2.47 2.16
N ALA A 176 -5.32 -2.72 2.42
CA ALA A 176 -4.78 -4.07 2.49
C ALA A 176 -5.43 -4.92 3.61
N PRO A 177 -5.62 -4.41 4.85
CA PRO A 177 -6.38 -5.12 5.88
C PRO A 177 -7.86 -5.29 5.52
N GLY A 178 -8.44 -4.37 4.74
CA GLY A 178 -9.79 -4.50 4.18
C GLY A 178 -9.95 -5.73 3.27
N LEU A 179 -8.86 -6.19 2.64
CA LEU A 179 -8.78 -7.44 1.87
C LEU A 179 -8.27 -8.64 2.71
N GLY A 180 -8.10 -8.47 4.02
CA GLY A 180 -7.52 -9.48 4.91
C GLY A 180 -6.04 -9.74 4.66
N LYS A 181 -5.32 -8.80 4.03
CA LYS A 181 -3.88 -8.91 3.77
C LYS A 181 -3.10 -8.39 4.97
N PRO A 182 -2.15 -9.16 5.52
CA PRO A 182 -1.28 -8.67 6.57
C PRO A 182 -0.41 -7.50 6.10
N VAL A 183 -0.16 -6.54 6.99
CA VAL A 183 0.61 -5.33 6.67
C VAL A 183 1.77 -5.12 7.65
N LEU A 184 2.98 -4.94 7.11
CA LEU A 184 4.12 -4.45 7.86
C LEU A 184 4.37 -2.99 7.49
N VAL A 185 4.19 -2.12 8.48
CA VAL A 185 4.37 -0.67 8.31
C VAL A 185 5.84 -0.30 8.43
N MET A 186 6.40 0.29 7.38
CA MET A 186 7.81 0.72 7.31
C MET A 186 7.97 2.15 7.83
N ARG A 187 7.52 2.40 9.07
CA ARG A 187 7.59 3.71 9.74
C ARG A 187 7.82 3.56 11.24
N ASP A 188 8.58 4.47 11.82
CA ASP A 188 8.74 4.57 13.29
C ASP A 188 7.49 5.14 13.97
N THR A 189 6.71 5.93 13.24
CA THR A 189 5.45 6.50 13.71
C THR A 189 4.39 6.38 12.61
N THR A 190 3.17 5.97 12.99
CA THR A 190 2.02 5.94 12.09
C THR A 190 0.90 6.79 12.67
N GLU A 191 0.23 7.58 11.82
CA GLU A 191 -1.00 8.28 12.17
C GLU A 191 -2.21 7.34 12.34
N ARG A 192 -2.00 6.03 12.17
CA ARG A 192 -3.01 4.95 12.20
C ARG A 192 -2.71 3.91 13.30
N PRO A 193 -2.75 4.29 14.60
CA PRO A 193 -2.52 3.33 15.69
C PRO A 193 -3.50 2.15 15.68
N GLU A 194 -4.69 2.31 15.07
CA GLU A 194 -5.70 1.27 14.94
C GLU A 194 -5.22 0.03 14.15
N ALA A 195 -4.33 0.21 13.18
CA ALA A 195 -3.77 -0.89 12.40
C ALA A 195 -2.85 -1.76 13.29
N LEU A 196 -2.21 -1.16 14.31
CA LEU A 196 -1.36 -1.86 15.27
C LEU A 196 -2.18 -2.61 16.32
N ASP A 197 -3.23 -1.97 16.86
CA ASP A 197 -4.08 -2.55 17.91
C ASP A 197 -4.90 -3.74 17.41
N ALA A 198 -5.21 -3.80 16.11
CA ALA A 198 -5.94 -4.91 15.50
C ALA A 198 -5.07 -6.17 15.26
N GLY A 199 -3.74 -6.06 15.35
CA GLY A 199 -2.81 -7.18 15.13
C GLY A 199 -2.87 -7.80 13.73
N ARG A 200 -3.21 -7.01 12.71
CA ARG A 200 -3.39 -7.43 11.31
C ARG A 200 -2.40 -6.75 10.39
#